data_AF-A0A7S1RUR5-F1
#
_entry.id   AF-A0A7S1RUR5-F1
#
_cell.length_a   1.000
_cell.length_b   1.000
_cell.length_c   1.000
_cell.angle_alpha   90.00
_cell.angle_beta   90.00
_cell.angle_gamma   90.00
#
_symmetry.space_group_name_H-M   'P 1'
#
loop_
_entity.id
_entity.type
_entity.pdbx_description
1 polymer ?
#
loop_
_entity_poly.entity_id
_entity_poly.type
_entity_poly.pdbx_seq_one_letter_code
_entity_poly.pdbx_strand_id
1 'polypeptide(L)'
;AAQRLDRRARMEEEADWDPELPRDFQRAMDLSYFRGNAVGVRAAACKLPGAWDADMHLRSCIGGTDYVSRIPYARWDHTPYYDDHPEGWRFAKTCSRHGAFIEGVDLFDPKTFSLSVSESRSMDPHQRHILEVGYESLTRMGMKKGGLMNSSGSVYVGHSFGEFGFAEKSQEMTGPTGGAGCVAANRLFLPGHEG
;
A
#
# COMPACT_ATOMS: atom_id res chain seq x y z
N ALA A 1 -7.74 31.14 -12.01
CA ALA A 1 -6.49 30.45 -11.62
C ALA A 1 -5.57 31.38 -10.82
N ALA A 2 -5.23 32.56 -11.34
CA ALA A 2 -4.36 33.55 -10.67
C ALA A 2 -4.82 33.97 -9.26
N GLN A 3 -6.11 34.27 -9.06
CA GLN A 3 -6.65 34.63 -7.73
C GLN A 3 -6.62 33.49 -6.69
N ARG A 4 -6.62 32.22 -7.13
CA ARG A 4 -6.49 31.06 -6.23
C ARG A 4 -5.04 30.84 -5.81
N LEU A 5 -4.10 31.11 -6.71
CA LEU A 5 -2.66 31.07 -6.43
C LEU A 5 -2.26 32.23 -5.50
N ASP A 6 -2.78 33.44 -5.74
CA ASP A 6 -2.53 34.62 -4.89
C ASP A 6 -3.08 34.44 -3.46
N ARG A 7 -4.25 33.78 -3.33
CA ARG A 7 -4.80 33.41 -2.01
C ARG A 7 -4.01 32.31 -1.31
N ARG A 8 -3.36 31.42 -2.06
CA ARG A 8 -2.50 30.34 -1.54
C ARG A 8 -1.16 30.89 -1.05
N ALA A 9 -0.56 31.79 -1.83
CA ALA A 9 0.66 32.50 -1.47
C ALA A 9 0.50 33.31 -0.18
N ARG A 10 -0.63 34.02 -0.01
CA ARG A 10 -0.93 34.74 1.24
C ARG A 10 -1.22 33.85 2.45
N MET A 11 -1.58 32.59 2.25
CA MET A 11 -1.79 31.61 3.34
C MET A 11 -0.48 30.92 3.76
N GLU A 12 0.49 30.82 2.84
CA GLU A 12 1.81 30.23 3.11
C GLU A 12 2.75 31.19 3.85
N GLU A 13 2.52 32.51 3.76
CA GLU A 13 3.35 33.54 4.42
C GLU A 13 3.11 33.73 5.93
N GLU A 14 2.11 33.07 6.54
CA GLU A 14 1.61 33.47 7.87
C GLU A 14 1.40 32.30 8.86
N ALA A 15 2.28 31.30 8.84
CA ALA A 15 2.28 30.21 9.81
C ALA A 15 3.68 29.99 10.44
N ASP A 16 4.32 31.07 10.87
CA ASP A 16 5.56 31.00 11.64
C ASP A 16 5.20 31.00 13.13
N TRP A 17 4.95 29.80 13.68
CA TRP A 17 4.77 29.63 15.12
C TRP A 17 6.08 30.01 15.82
N ASP A 18 5.98 30.67 16.99
CA ASP A 18 7.15 30.96 17.82
C ASP A 18 7.96 29.66 18.07
N PRO A 19 9.26 29.62 17.77
CA PRO A 19 10.09 28.44 17.96
C PRO A 19 10.19 27.97 19.43
N GLU A 20 9.83 28.81 20.40
CA GLU A 20 9.76 28.44 21.82
C GLU A 20 8.44 27.77 22.22
N LEU A 21 7.41 27.79 21.36
CA LEU A 21 6.15 27.10 21.63
C LEU A 21 6.36 25.57 21.68
N PRO A 22 5.83 24.87 22.70
CA PRO A 22 5.86 23.43 22.73
C PRO A 22 5.20 22.82 21.48
N ARG A 23 5.87 21.85 20.85
CA ARG A 23 5.36 21.19 19.63
C ARG A 23 3.96 20.62 19.79
N ASP A 24 3.62 20.12 20.97
CA ASP A 24 2.29 19.57 21.25
C ASP A 24 1.21 20.66 21.17
N PHE A 25 1.53 21.88 21.62
CA PHE A 25 0.63 23.03 21.54
C PHE A 25 0.51 23.53 20.09
N GLN A 26 1.63 23.63 19.36
CA GLN A 26 1.61 23.98 17.93
C GLN A 26 0.71 23.01 17.15
N ARG A 27 0.87 21.69 17.39
CA ARG A 27 0.06 20.64 16.74
C ARG A 27 -1.42 20.74 17.10
N ALA A 28 -1.75 21.02 18.36
CA ALA A 28 -3.12 21.20 18.81
C ALA A 28 -3.76 22.45 18.18
N MET A 29 -3.01 23.55 18.09
CA MET A 29 -3.47 24.78 17.46
C MET A 29 -3.63 24.64 15.95
N ASP A 30 -2.72 23.95 15.27
CA ASP A 30 -2.86 23.63 13.85
C ASP A 30 -4.13 22.81 13.62
N LEU A 31 -4.41 21.78 14.43
CA LEU A 31 -5.65 20.98 14.29
C LEU A 31 -6.93 21.80 14.55
N SER A 32 -6.87 22.76 15.48
CA SER A 32 -8.04 23.49 15.97
C SER A 32 -8.33 24.77 15.18
N TYR A 33 -7.29 25.42 14.66
CA TYR A 33 -7.34 26.77 14.08
C TYR A 33 -6.70 26.86 12.69
N PHE A 34 -6.48 25.73 12.00
CA PHE A 34 -5.96 25.75 10.63
C PHE A 34 -6.78 26.70 9.75
N ARG A 35 -6.15 27.78 9.26
CA ARG A 35 -6.80 28.80 8.42
C ARG A 35 -6.73 28.49 6.92
N GLY A 36 -6.32 27.28 6.53
CA GLY A 36 -6.23 26.83 5.14
C GLY A 36 -7.30 25.80 4.73
N ASN A 37 -7.12 25.19 3.54
CA ASN A 37 -7.96 24.08 3.11
C ASN A 37 -7.58 22.80 3.85
N ALA A 38 -8.44 22.32 4.75
CA ALA A 38 -8.23 21.02 5.41
C ALA A 38 -8.41 19.86 4.43
N VAL A 39 -7.60 18.81 4.58
CA VAL A 39 -7.75 17.55 3.85
C VAL A 39 -8.40 16.52 4.76
N GLY A 40 -9.54 15.98 4.33
CA GLY A 40 -10.22 14.90 5.05
C GLY A 40 -9.90 13.54 4.45
N VAL A 41 -9.61 12.55 5.30
CA VAL A 41 -9.55 11.15 4.88
C VAL A 41 -10.97 10.60 4.84
N ARG A 42 -11.48 10.31 3.64
CA ARG A 42 -12.87 9.85 3.46
C ARG A 42 -13.03 8.33 3.60
N ALA A 43 -11.99 7.57 3.28
CA ALA A 43 -11.96 6.12 3.40
C ALA A 43 -10.53 5.63 3.59
N ALA A 44 -10.40 4.48 4.25
CA ALA A 44 -9.18 3.72 4.37
C ALA A 44 -9.50 2.22 4.22
N ALA A 45 -8.60 1.50 3.59
CA ALA A 45 -8.62 0.05 3.48
C ALA A 45 -7.19 -0.46 3.65
N CYS A 46 -7.04 -1.63 4.25
CA CYS A 46 -5.76 -2.31 4.35
C CYS A 46 -5.98 -3.81 4.50
N LYS A 47 -5.03 -4.59 3.99
CA LYS A 47 -4.91 -6.02 4.25
C LYS A 47 -3.55 -6.24 4.89
N LEU A 48 -3.55 -6.71 6.13
CA LEU A 48 -2.37 -6.82 6.97
C LEU A 48 -2.29 -8.24 7.56
N PRO A 49 -1.15 -8.64 8.14
CA PRO A 49 -1.04 -9.93 8.79
C PRO A 49 -2.17 -10.15 9.81
N GLY A 50 -2.92 -11.24 9.63
CA GLY A 50 -4.07 -11.59 10.46
C GLY A 50 -5.22 -10.57 10.46
N ALA A 51 -5.30 -9.68 9.46
CA ALA A 51 -6.42 -8.76 9.27
C ALA A 51 -6.79 -8.60 7.79
N TRP A 52 -8.03 -8.97 7.45
CA TRP A 52 -8.53 -8.93 6.06
C TRP A 52 -9.14 -7.58 5.67
N ASP A 53 -9.37 -6.69 6.65
CA ASP A 53 -9.87 -5.34 6.46
C ASP A 53 -9.31 -4.36 7.50
N ALA A 54 -9.58 -3.06 7.29
CA ALA A 54 -9.11 -1.99 8.16
C ALA A 54 -9.76 -1.98 9.56
N ASP A 55 -11.00 -2.45 9.67
CA ASP A 55 -11.76 -2.42 10.93
C ASP A 55 -11.26 -3.49 11.89
N MET A 56 -10.96 -4.67 11.37
CA MET A 56 -10.32 -5.75 12.10
C MET A 56 -8.90 -5.36 12.52
N HIS A 57 -8.15 -4.71 11.63
CA HIS A 57 -6.83 -4.21 12.00
C HIS A 57 -6.91 -3.23 13.17
N LEU A 58 -7.83 -2.26 13.13
CA LEU A 58 -8.04 -1.31 14.22
C LEU A 58 -8.39 -2.02 15.54
N ARG A 59 -9.31 -2.99 15.52
CA ARG A 59 -9.67 -3.78 16.71
C ARG A 59 -8.47 -4.52 17.27
N SER A 60 -7.59 -4.99 16.42
CA SER A 60 -6.40 -5.76 16.81
C SER A 60 -5.30 -4.87 17.37
N CYS A 61 -5.17 -3.64 16.85
CA CYS A 61 -4.33 -2.61 17.45
C CYS A 61 -4.82 -2.23 18.85
N ILE A 62 -6.14 -2.10 19.04
CA ILE A 62 -6.74 -1.86 20.36
C ILE A 62 -6.46 -3.04 21.31
N GLY A 63 -6.51 -4.27 20.78
CA GLY A 63 -6.23 -5.49 21.54
C GLY A 63 -4.75 -5.77 21.81
N GLY A 64 -3.83 -5.07 21.13
CA GLY A 64 -2.38 -5.34 21.24
C GLY A 64 -1.98 -6.72 20.69
N THR A 65 -2.66 -7.22 19.66
CA THR A 65 -2.44 -8.55 19.11
C THR A 65 -1.07 -8.69 18.44
N ASP A 66 -0.32 -9.73 18.81
CA ASP A 66 0.90 -10.13 18.11
C ASP A 66 0.57 -11.06 16.93
N TYR A 67 0.98 -10.65 15.72
CA TYR A 67 0.77 -11.38 14.47
C TYR A 67 2.02 -12.10 13.96
N VAL A 68 3.11 -12.05 14.71
CA VAL A 68 4.35 -12.72 14.36
C VAL A 68 4.14 -14.23 14.48
N SER A 69 4.40 -14.93 13.38
CA SER A 69 4.32 -16.38 13.29
C SER A 69 5.61 -16.94 12.70
N ARG A 70 5.78 -18.26 12.76
CA ARG A 70 6.88 -18.91 12.02
C ARG A 70 6.63 -18.78 10.51
N ILE A 71 7.70 -18.70 9.73
CA ILE A 71 7.61 -18.71 8.27
C ILE A 71 6.80 -19.95 7.83
N PRO A 72 5.63 -19.77 7.17
CA PRO A 72 4.83 -20.89 6.73
C PRO A 72 5.57 -21.70 5.66
N TYR A 73 5.57 -23.03 5.76
CA TYR A 73 6.15 -23.91 4.73
C TYR A 73 5.53 -23.71 3.34
N ALA A 74 4.27 -23.25 3.29
CA ALA A 74 3.60 -22.88 2.05
C ALA A 74 4.25 -21.69 1.33
N ARG A 75 5.08 -20.88 2.02
CA ARG A 75 5.84 -19.78 1.42
C ARG A 75 7.13 -20.29 0.78
N TRP A 76 7.98 -20.91 1.60
CA TRP A 76 9.19 -21.62 1.19
C TRP A 76 9.69 -22.49 2.36
N ASP A 77 10.54 -23.45 2.07
CA ASP A 77 11.28 -24.17 3.12
C ASP A 77 12.43 -23.29 3.63
N HIS A 78 12.26 -22.72 4.83
CA HIS A 78 13.26 -21.87 5.47
C HIS A 78 14.33 -22.66 6.23
N THR A 79 14.14 -23.97 6.43
CA THR A 79 15.03 -24.83 7.22
C THR A 79 16.48 -24.80 6.72
N PRO A 80 16.76 -24.85 5.40
CA PRO A 80 18.12 -24.80 4.87
C PRO A 80 18.81 -23.45 5.07
N TYR A 81 18.07 -22.38 5.35
CA TYR A 81 18.59 -21.02 5.45
C TYR A 81 18.72 -20.53 6.89
N TYR A 82 18.10 -21.21 7.85
CA TYR A 82 18.15 -20.83 9.26
C TYR A 82 19.47 -21.25 9.92
N ASP A 83 20.11 -20.31 10.63
CA ASP A 83 21.27 -20.53 11.49
C ASP A 83 21.24 -19.50 12.63
N ASP A 84 21.27 -19.96 13.88
CA ASP A 84 21.27 -19.10 15.07
C ASP A 84 22.67 -18.62 15.48
N HIS A 85 23.72 -19.07 14.78
CA HIS A 85 25.08 -18.66 15.02
C HIS A 85 25.29 -17.17 14.65
N PRO A 86 25.95 -16.35 15.50
CA PRO A 86 26.18 -14.93 15.21
C PRO A 86 26.96 -14.65 13.91
N GLU A 87 27.75 -15.62 13.44
CA GLU A 87 28.48 -15.54 12.17
C GLU A 87 27.80 -16.25 10.99
N GLY A 88 26.58 -16.77 11.16
CA GLY A 88 25.84 -17.49 10.11
C GLY A 88 25.60 -16.67 8.84
N TRP A 89 25.54 -15.34 8.97
CA TRP A 89 25.43 -14.41 7.83
C TRP A 89 26.56 -14.58 6.80
N ARG A 90 27.75 -15.01 7.23
CA ARG A 90 28.89 -15.28 6.32
C ARG A 90 28.63 -16.43 5.34
N PHE A 91 27.67 -17.29 5.66
CA PHE A 91 27.28 -18.45 4.87
C PHE A 91 25.89 -18.28 4.23
N ALA A 92 25.44 -17.02 4.05
CA ALA A 92 24.11 -16.69 3.53
C ALA A 92 22.95 -17.31 4.34
N LYS A 93 23.15 -17.47 5.65
CA LYS A 93 22.12 -17.91 6.59
C LYS A 93 21.43 -16.72 7.26
N THR A 94 20.23 -16.94 7.74
CA THR A 94 19.43 -15.99 8.52
C THR A 94 19.19 -16.53 9.93
N CYS A 95 19.29 -15.65 10.93
CA CYS A 95 18.90 -15.95 12.30
C CYS A 95 17.40 -15.77 12.55
N SER A 96 16.65 -15.28 11.55
CA SER A 96 15.20 -15.10 11.67
C SER A 96 14.42 -16.25 11.03
N ARG A 97 13.48 -16.80 11.80
CA ARG A 97 12.49 -17.79 11.35
C ARG A 97 11.04 -17.35 11.60
N HIS A 98 10.86 -16.10 12.01
CA HIS A 98 9.57 -15.52 12.35
C HIS A 98 9.32 -14.27 11.50
N GLY A 99 8.07 -14.03 11.17
CA GLY A 99 7.61 -12.88 10.42
C GLY A 99 6.10 -12.75 10.52
N ALA A 100 5.58 -11.62 10.03
CA ALA A 100 4.16 -11.39 9.92
C ALA A 100 3.75 -11.53 8.45
N PHE A 101 2.82 -12.44 8.15
CA PHE A 101 2.47 -12.81 6.79
C PHE A 101 1.04 -12.44 6.46
N ILE A 102 0.84 -11.81 5.31
CA ILE A 102 -0.49 -11.60 4.74
C ILE A 102 -0.98 -12.94 4.17
N GLU A 103 -2.20 -13.32 4.54
CA GLU A 103 -2.88 -14.51 4.02
C GLU A 103 -3.34 -14.28 2.57
N GLY A 104 -3.24 -15.32 1.75
CA GLY A 104 -3.79 -15.28 0.40
C GLY A 104 -3.12 -14.28 -0.55
N VAL A 105 -1.84 -13.93 -0.36
CA VAL A 105 -1.16 -12.97 -1.25
C VAL A 105 -1.07 -13.45 -2.70
N ASP A 106 -1.21 -14.76 -2.93
CA ASP A 106 -1.22 -15.37 -4.26
C ASP A 106 -2.60 -15.33 -4.91
N LEU A 107 -3.65 -15.05 -4.14
CA LEU A 107 -5.03 -14.91 -4.61
C LEU A 107 -5.23 -13.52 -5.22
N PHE A 108 -5.93 -13.49 -6.35
CA PHE A 108 -6.30 -12.26 -7.03
C PHE A 108 -7.49 -12.53 -7.95
N ASP A 109 -8.43 -11.58 -8.04
CA ASP A 109 -9.53 -11.67 -9.00
C ASP A 109 -9.24 -10.85 -10.27
N PRO A 110 -8.69 -11.45 -11.34
CA PRO A 110 -8.35 -10.72 -12.55
C PRO A 110 -9.57 -10.21 -13.31
N LYS A 111 -10.75 -10.83 -13.15
CA LYS A 111 -11.96 -10.46 -13.90
C LYS A 111 -12.48 -9.10 -13.48
N THR A 112 -12.44 -8.81 -12.18
CA THR A 112 -12.86 -7.52 -11.64
C THR A 112 -12.02 -6.35 -12.18
N PHE A 113 -10.76 -6.61 -12.55
CA PHE A 113 -9.84 -5.62 -13.10
C PHE A 113 -9.65 -5.69 -14.63
N SER A 114 -10.47 -6.49 -15.34
CA SER A 114 -10.36 -6.68 -16.79
C SER A 114 -8.97 -7.18 -17.25
N LEU A 115 -8.31 -7.98 -16.41
CA LEU A 115 -7.01 -8.59 -16.69
C LEU A 115 -7.18 -10.04 -17.16
N SER A 116 -6.26 -10.52 -17.99
CA SER A 116 -6.23 -11.94 -18.35
C SER A 116 -5.64 -12.78 -17.21
N VAL A 117 -6.02 -14.05 -17.11
CA VAL A 117 -5.44 -14.97 -16.12
C VAL A 117 -3.93 -15.09 -16.30
N SER A 118 -3.47 -15.19 -17.55
CA SER A 118 -2.04 -15.25 -17.88
C SER A 118 -1.28 -14.02 -17.40
N GLU A 119 -1.82 -12.82 -17.67
CA GLU A 119 -1.23 -11.57 -17.19
C GLU A 119 -1.21 -11.49 -15.66
N SER A 120 -2.29 -11.89 -14.99
CA SER A 120 -2.35 -11.82 -13.53
C SER A 120 -1.33 -12.73 -12.84
N ARG A 121 -0.93 -13.84 -13.48
CA ARG A 121 0.11 -14.75 -12.97
C ARG A 121 1.51 -14.15 -13.07
N SER A 122 1.75 -13.31 -14.07
CA SER A 122 3.04 -12.63 -14.26
C SER A 122 3.15 -11.30 -13.51
N MET A 123 2.08 -10.87 -12.83
CA MET A 123 2.08 -9.65 -12.01
C MET A 123 2.72 -9.87 -10.64
N ASP A 124 3.58 -8.93 -10.26
CA ASP A 124 4.09 -8.79 -8.90
C ASP A 124 2.91 -8.78 -7.91
N PRO A 125 2.93 -9.66 -6.88
CA PRO A 125 1.93 -9.69 -5.82
C PRO A 125 1.65 -8.31 -5.21
N HIS A 126 2.64 -7.43 -5.13
CA HIS A 126 2.45 -6.07 -4.63
C HIS A 126 1.51 -5.25 -5.53
N GLN A 127 1.62 -5.37 -6.85
CA GLN A 127 0.72 -4.66 -7.77
C GLN A 127 -0.71 -5.16 -7.62
N ARG A 128 -0.89 -6.49 -7.50
CA ARG A 128 -2.20 -7.12 -7.28
C ARG A 128 -2.82 -6.66 -5.96
N HIS A 129 -2.03 -6.64 -4.90
CA HIS A 129 -2.46 -6.19 -3.59
C HIS A 129 -2.90 -4.71 -3.58
N ILE A 130 -2.13 -3.83 -4.21
CA ILE A 130 -2.46 -2.41 -4.33
C ILE A 130 -3.77 -2.20 -5.09
N LEU A 131 -4.02 -2.98 -6.14
CA LEU A 131 -5.27 -2.92 -6.89
C LEU A 131 -6.48 -3.29 -6.04
N GLU A 132 -6.41 -4.38 -5.28
CA GLU A 132 -7.50 -4.82 -4.42
C GLU A 132 -7.78 -3.83 -3.29
N VAL A 133 -6.74 -3.40 -2.57
CA VAL A 133 -6.88 -2.47 -1.44
C VAL A 133 -7.31 -1.08 -1.92
N GLY A 134 -6.78 -0.63 -3.06
CA GLY A 134 -7.21 0.62 -3.69
C GLY A 134 -8.68 0.59 -4.10
N TYR A 135 -9.13 -0.51 -4.73
CA TYR A 135 -10.53 -0.71 -5.09
C TYR A 135 -11.44 -0.75 -3.86
N GLU A 136 -11.04 -1.44 -2.79
CA GLU A 136 -11.80 -1.47 -1.54
C GLU A 136 -11.93 -0.07 -0.94
N SER A 137 -10.84 0.71 -0.90
CA SER A 137 -10.86 2.08 -0.39
C SER A 137 -11.79 2.99 -1.19
N LEU A 138 -11.76 2.90 -2.53
CA LEU A 138 -12.65 3.65 -3.41
C LEU A 138 -14.12 3.23 -3.22
N THR A 139 -14.37 1.95 -2.99
CA THR A 139 -15.71 1.40 -2.73
C THR A 139 -16.24 1.86 -1.38
N ARG A 140 -15.42 1.84 -0.32
CA ARG A 140 -15.73 2.39 1.01
C ARG A 140 -16.03 3.88 0.96
N MET A 141 -15.36 4.62 0.07
CA MET A 141 -15.66 6.03 -0.20
C MET A 141 -17.04 6.25 -0.87
N GLY A 142 -17.66 5.19 -1.40
CA GLY A 142 -18.91 5.25 -2.15
C GLY A 142 -18.73 5.65 -3.61
N MET A 143 -17.51 5.57 -4.15
CA MET A 143 -17.24 5.89 -5.55
C MET A 143 -17.47 4.67 -6.44
N LYS A 144 -18.23 4.87 -7.51
CA LYS A 144 -18.41 3.89 -8.58
C LYS A 144 -17.39 4.14 -9.69
N LYS A 145 -17.07 3.11 -10.48
CA LYS A 145 -16.15 3.17 -11.64
C LYS A 145 -16.43 4.38 -12.56
N GLY A 146 -17.69 4.64 -12.92
CA GLY A 146 -18.07 5.78 -13.75
C GLY A 146 -17.83 7.16 -13.12
N GLY A 147 -17.84 7.26 -11.78
CA GLY A 147 -17.53 8.49 -11.05
C GLY A 147 -16.02 8.79 -10.99
N LEU A 148 -15.18 7.76 -11.10
CA LEU A 148 -13.72 7.91 -11.09
C LEU A 148 -13.19 8.50 -12.41
N MET A 149 -13.79 8.10 -13.55
CA MET A 149 -13.36 8.49 -14.89
C MET A 149 -13.43 10.00 -15.17
N ASN A 150 -14.29 10.73 -14.47
CA ASN A 150 -14.44 12.19 -14.60
C ASN A 150 -13.90 12.95 -13.37
N SER A 151 -13.15 12.26 -12.50
CA SER A 151 -12.57 12.88 -11.31
C SER A 151 -11.19 13.49 -11.61
N SER A 152 -10.89 14.64 -10.99
CA SER A 152 -9.56 15.25 -11.03
C SER A 152 -8.66 14.71 -9.92
N GLY A 153 -8.65 13.39 -9.75
CA GLY A 153 -7.87 12.70 -8.73
C GLY A 153 -6.46 12.34 -9.21
N SER A 154 -5.54 12.19 -8.27
CA SER A 154 -4.20 11.64 -8.49
C SER A 154 -3.95 10.46 -7.55
N VAL A 155 -3.10 9.52 -7.98
CA VAL A 155 -2.72 8.33 -7.21
C VAL A 155 -1.23 8.41 -6.91
N TYR A 156 -0.89 8.22 -5.64
CA TYR A 156 0.48 8.15 -5.16
C TYR A 156 0.67 6.80 -4.46
N VAL A 157 1.70 6.07 -4.88
CA VAL A 157 2.02 4.74 -4.35
C VAL A 157 3.47 4.75 -3.90
N GLY A 158 3.68 4.40 -2.62
CA GLY A 158 5.00 4.07 -2.10
C GLY A 158 5.23 2.57 -2.21
N HIS A 159 6.34 2.17 -2.80
CA HIS A 159 6.73 0.76 -2.94
C HIS A 159 8.24 0.63 -2.74
N SER A 160 8.66 -0.30 -1.90
CA SER A 160 10.07 -0.66 -1.70
C SER A 160 10.44 -1.85 -2.56
N PHE A 161 11.70 -1.91 -2.99
CA PHE A 161 12.30 -2.93 -3.87
C PHE A 161 11.54 -4.25 -3.99
N GLY A 162 11.07 -4.57 -5.21
CA GLY A 162 10.35 -5.80 -5.51
C GLY A 162 11.30 -6.98 -5.74
N GLU A 163 11.35 -7.91 -4.80
CA GLU A 163 12.12 -9.15 -4.91
C GLU A 163 11.53 -10.13 -5.93
N PHE A 164 10.29 -9.89 -6.38
CA PHE A 164 9.61 -10.73 -7.38
C PHE A 164 10.38 -10.83 -8.70
N GLY A 165 11.22 -9.84 -9.02
CA GLY A 165 12.10 -9.88 -10.19
C GLY A 165 13.17 -10.99 -10.14
N PHE A 166 13.53 -11.47 -8.93
CA PHE A 166 14.51 -12.53 -8.68
C PHE A 166 13.88 -13.91 -8.56
N ALA A 167 12.55 -14.00 -8.47
CA ALA A 167 11.86 -15.27 -8.45
C ALA A 167 12.07 -16.02 -9.77
N GLU A 168 12.16 -17.35 -9.69
CA GLU A 168 12.37 -18.20 -10.85
C GLU A 168 11.20 -18.03 -11.83
N LYS A 169 11.50 -17.49 -13.02
CA LYS A 169 10.45 -17.14 -13.98
C LYS A 169 10.05 -18.39 -14.76
N SER A 170 8.80 -18.82 -14.62
CA SER A 170 8.24 -19.82 -15.54
C SER A 170 8.19 -19.24 -16.97
N GLN A 171 8.25 -20.10 -17.99
CA GLN A 171 8.22 -19.67 -19.40
C GLN A 171 6.96 -18.85 -19.78
N GLU A 172 5.92 -18.89 -18.95
CA GLU A 172 4.69 -18.11 -19.13
C GLU A 172 4.79 -16.67 -18.57
N MET A 173 5.84 -16.34 -17.80
CA MET A 173 6.01 -15.05 -17.14
C MET A 173 6.54 -13.99 -18.12
N THR A 174 5.67 -13.62 -19.06
CA THR A 174 5.96 -12.69 -20.15
C THR A 174 5.55 -11.27 -19.74
N GLY A 175 6.52 -10.34 -19.69
CA GLY A 175 6.23 -8.90 -19.66
C GLY A 175 7.17 -8.08 -18.76
N PRO A 176 7.84 -7.03 -19.30
CA PRO A 176 8.69 -6.12 -18.51
C PRO A 176 7.89 -5.27 -17.47
N THR A 177 6.57 -5.25 -17.58
CA THR A 177 5.64 -4.50 -16.71
C THR A 177 5.26 -5.22 -15.42
N GLY A 178 5.51 -6.54 -15.32
CA GLY A 178 5.08 -7.36 -14.18
C GLY A 178 5.66 -6.92 -12.83
N GLY A 179 6.86 -6.33 -12.81
CA GLY A 179 7.54 -5.85 -11.59
C GLY A 179 7.82 -4.35 -11.52
N ALA A 180 7.29 -3.55 -12.47
CA ALA A 180 7.56 -2.11 -12.49
C ALA A 180 6.68 -1.37 -11.46
N GLY A 181 7.29 -0.72 -10.46
CA GLY A 181 6.55 -0.02 -9.39
C GLY A 181 5.61 1.09 -9.88
N CYS A 182 5.93 1.75 -11.00
CA CYS A 182 5.06 2.77 -11.61
C CYS A 182 3.76 2.19 -12.19
N VAL A 183 3.75 0.90 -12.54
CA VAL A 183 2.58 0.23 -13.10
C VAL A 183 1.50 0.02 -12.02
N ALA A 184 1.88 -0.09 -10.75
CA ALA A 184 0.93 -0.17 -9.63
C ALA A 184 0.03 1.07 -9.55
N ALA A 185 0.61 2.26 -9.68
CA ALA A 185 -0.15 3.52 -9.67
C ALA A 185 -1.00 3.70 -10.94
N ASN A 186 -0.44 3.38 -12.11
CA ASN A 186 -1.12 3.57 -13.39
C ASN A 186 -2.34 2.66 -13.56
N ARG A 187 -2.31 1.42 -13.02
CA ARG A 187 -3.41 0.47 -13.17
C ARG A 187 -4.63 0.79 -12.31
N LEU A 188 -4.46 1.52 -11.20
CA LEU A 188 -5.59 1.92 -10.36
C LEU A 188 -6.54 2.89 -11.09
N PHE A 189 -6.02 3.65 -12.07
CA PHE A 189 -6.78 4.62 -12.87
C PHE A 189 -7.27 4.09 -14.23
N LEU A 190 -6.96 2.84 -14.58
CA LEU A 190 -7.39 2.22 -15.85
C LEU A 190 -8.49 1.20 -15.58
N PRO A 191 -9.78 1.59 -15.56
CA PRO A 191 -10.81 0.60 -15.56
C PRO A 191 -11.12 0.20 -17.01
N GLY A 192 -11.09 -1.12 -17.27
CA GLY A 192 -11.28 -1.72 -18.59
C GLY A 192 -12.51 -1.19 -19.34
N HIS A 193 -12.35 -1.11 -20.66
CA HIS A 193 -13.40 -0.76 -21.61
C HIS A 193 -14.63 -1.65 -21.34
N GLU A 194 -15.78 -1.04 -21.07
CA GLU A 194 -17.04 -1.78 -21.09
C GLU A 194 -17.29 -2.24 -22.53
N GLY A 195 -17.59 -3.54 -22.65
CA GLY A 195 -18.10 -4.20 -23.83
C GLY A 195 -19.07 -5.26 -23.36
#